data_AF-A0A815SUV9-F1
#
_entry.id   AF-A0A815SUV9-F1
#
_cell.length_a   1.000
_cell.length_b   1.000
_cell.length_c   1.000
_cell.angle_alpha   90.00
_cell.angle_beta   90.00
_cell.angle_gamma   90.00
#
_symmetry.space_group_name_H-M   'P 1'
#
loop_
_entity.id
_entity.type
_entity.pdbx_description
1 polymer ?
#
loop_
_entity_poly.entity_id
_entity_poly.type
_entity_poly.pdbx_seq_one_letter_code
_entity_poly.pdbx_strand_id
1 'polypeptide(L)'
;TSDCHFLPDINNERKVRNETYRTNMLKLNAFVMTYSEIDEIVTPRHSGWFMGYAPNSLHIETWNNSRQFKEDLIGLRTLWEQGKLYTFTSHVRHQDVPHTPNRDFIIQNIFPFFNNTLA
;
A
#
# COMPACT_ATOMS: atom_id res chain seq x y z
N THR A 1 18.19 13.63 13.20
CA THR A 1 17.84 13.30 11.81
C THR A 1 17.40 11.86 11.80
N SER A 2 16.30 11.48 11.16
CA SER A 2 16.02 10.05 10.97
C SER A 2 16.95 9.56 9.87
N ASP A 3 17.83 8.62 10.20
CA ASP A 3 18.86 8.08 9.28
C ASP A 3 18.28 7.14 8.21
N CYS A 4 16.96 7.13 8.04
CA CYS A 4 16.33 6.36 6.98
C CYS A 4 16.51 7.10 5.65
N HIS A 5 17.36 6.56 4.79
CA HIS A 5 17.65 7.14 3.48
C HIS A 5 16.60 6.81 2.42
N PHE A 6 15.94 5.65 2.54
CA PHE A 6 15.06 5.11 1.51
C PHE A 6 13.58 5.47 1.69
N LEU A 7 12.93 4.98 2.75
CA LEU A 7 11.46 5.05 2.87
C LEU A 7 10.92 6.50 2.87
N PRO A 8 11.49 7.47 3.62
CA PRO A 8 11.04 8.86 3.54
C PRO A 8 11.29 9.53 2.19
N ASP A 9 12.24 9.02 1.39
CA ASP A 9 12.51 9.53 0.05
C ASP A 9 11.44 9.09 -0.93
N ILE A 10 11.24 7.77 -1.09
CA ILE A 10 10.27 7.22 -2.04
C ILE A 10 8.81 7.56 -1.67
N ASN A 11 8.53 7.80 -0.39
CA ASN A 11 7.22 8.25 0.08
C ASN A 11 7.00 9.76 -0.08
N ASN A 12 7.98 10.53 -0.55
CA ASN A 12 7.90 12.01 -0.59
C ASN A 12 7.62 12.65 0.79
N GLU A 13 8.11 12.04 1.87
CA GLU A 13 7.89 12.54 3.24
C GLU A 13 8.89 13.63 3.65
N ARG A 14 10.01 13.73 2.93
CA ARG A 14 11.04 14.77 3.14
C ARG A 14 10.52 16.17 2.81
N LYS A 15 11.28 17.18 3.25
CA LYS A 15 10.99 18.60 2.95
C LYS A 15 11.03 18.89 1.45
N VAL A 16 12.01 18.32 0.75
CA VAL A 16 12.12 18.39 -0.71
C VAL A 16 11.47 17.13 -1.27
N ARG A 17 10.45 17.31 -2.11
CA ARG A 17 9.70 16.22 -2.76
C ARG A 17 10.22 15.99 -4.15
N ASN A 18 10.15 14.74 -4.61
CA ASN A 18 10.40 14.37 -5.98
C ASN A 18 9.07 14.17 -6.72
N GLU A 19 8.67 15.18 -7.49
CA GLU A 19 7.42 15.15 -8.29
C GLU A 19 7.41 14.03 -9.35
N THR A 20 8.58 13.54 -9.74
CA THR A 20 8.69 12.42 -10.69
C THR A 20 8.10 11.14 -10.09
N TYR A 21 8.27 10.90 -8.79
CA TYR A 21 7.70 9.72 -8.14
C TYR A 21 6.17 9.74 -8.17
N ARG A 22 5.57 10.88 -7.77
CA ARG A 22 4.10 11.07 -7.84
C ARG A 22 3.60 10.94 -9.29
N THR A 23 4.27 11.61 -10.23
CA THR A 23 3.90 11.55 -11.66
C THR A 23 3.92 10.12 -12.19
N ASN A 24 4.89 9.30 -11.79
CA ASN A 24 4.97 7.90 -12.22
C ASN A 24 3.93 7.03 -11.51
N MET A 25 3.68 7.24 -10.23
CA MET A 25 2.65 6.52 -9.47
C MET A 25 1.26 6.72 -10.09
N LEU A 26 0.95 7.93 -10.55
CA LEU A 26 -0.33 8.25 -11.19
C LEU A 26 -0.51 7.65 -12.60
N LYS A 27 0.54 7.08 -13.20
CA LYS A 27 0.43 6.36 -14.48
C LYS A 27 -0.12 4.94 -14.31
N LEU A 28 -0.21 4.43 -13.09
CA LEU A 28 -0.75 3.10 -12.84
C LEU A 28 -2.21 3.02 -13.31
N ASN A 29 -2.58 1.91 -13.95
CA ASN A 29 -3.98 1.60 -14.27
C ASN A 29 -4.71 1.12 -13.01
N ALA A 30 -4.02 0.34 -12.17
CA ALA A 30 -4.50 -0.08 -10.87
C ALA A 30 -3.33 -0.17 -9.88
N PHE A 31 -3.58 0.21 -8.63
CA PHE A 31 -2.71 0.01 -7.49
C PHE A 31 -3.43 -0.90 -6.50
N VAL A 32 -3.12 -2.19 -6.57
CA VAL A 32 -3.73 -3.25 -5.76
C VAL A 32 -2.88 -3.51 -4.53
N MET A 33 -3.45 -3.27 -3.36
CA MET A 33 -2.80 -3.42 -2.06
C MET A 33 -3.42 -4.57 -1.27
N THR A 34 -2.57 -5.38 -0.65
CA THR A 34 -3.03 -6.53 0.16
C THR A 34 -2.26 -6.61 1.45
N TYR A 35 -2.94 -7.03 2.51
CA TYR A 35 -2.27 -7.55 3.71
C TYR A 35 -2.96 -8.83 4.17
N SER A 36 -2.41 -9.48 5.18
CA SER A 36 -3.04 -10.62 5.84
C SER A 36 -3.41 -10.31 7.29
N GLU A 37 -4.63 -10.68 7.68
CA GLU A 37 -5.12 -10.56 9.06
C GLU A 37 -4.29 -11.39 10.03
N ILE A 38 -3.70 -12.48 9.56
CA ILE A 38 -2.88 -13.39 10.37
C ILE A 38 -1.39 -13.30 10.00
N ASP A 39 -0.95 -12.18 9.45
CA ASP A 39 0.48 -11.91 9.29
C ASP A 39 1.15 -11.76 10.68
N GLU A 40 2.22 -12.49 10.89
CA GLU A 40 3.01 -12.52 12.14
C GLU A 40 4.43 -11.95 11.93
N ILE A 41 4.78 -11.58 10.69
CA ILE A 41 6.11 -11.08 10.32
C ILE A 41 6.08 -9.57 10.14
N VAL A 42 5.10 -9.06 9.39
CA VAL A 42 5.00 -7.62 9.08
C VAL A 42 4.33 -6.87 10.25
N THR A 43 5.02 -5.86 10.78
CA THR A 43 4.52 -5.04 11.89
C THR A 43 4.60 -3.53 11.54
N PRO A 44 3.48 -2.79 11.54
CA PRO A 44 2.10 -3.29 11.64
C PRO A 44 1.69 -4.01 10.35
N ARG A 45 0.90 -5.09 10.44
CA ARG A 45 0.41 -5.84 9.27
C ARG A 45 -0.31 -4.96 8.22
N HIS A 46 -0.96 -3.89 8.70
CA HIS A 46 -1.69 -2.92 7.88
C HIS A 46 -0.79 -2.09 6.96
N SER A 47 0.54 -2.16 7.10
CA SER A 47 1.47 -1.51 6.18
C SER A 47 1.33 -2.01 4.73
N GLY A 48 0.79 -3.22 4.52
CA GLY A 48 0.39 -3.71 3.20
C GLY A 48 -0.71 -2.89 2.52
N TRP A 49 -1.44 -2.06 3.27
CA TRP A 49 -2.40 -1.06 2.78
C TRP A 49 -1.91 0.38 2.94
N PHE A 50 -0.59 0.59 3.02
CA PHE A 50 0.02 1.91 3.23
C PHE A 50 -0.36 2.59 4.55
N MET A 51 -0.88 1.83 5.53
CA MET A 51 -1.20 2.33 6.86
C MET A 51 0.03 2.23 7.77
N GLY A 52 0.12 3.14 8.73
CA GLY A 52 1.23 3.20 9.68
C GLY A 52 0.75 3.48 11.10
N TYR A 53 1.69 3.53 12.02
CA TYR A 53 1.42 4.01 13.36
C TYR A 53 1.23 5.53 13.38
N ALA A 54 0.30 6.01 14.19
CA ALA A 54 0.12 7.43 14.46
C ALA A 54 1.38 8.00 15.15
N PRO A 55 1.69 9.29 14.94
CA PRO A 55 2.84 9.93 15.56
C PRO A 55 2.86 9.70 17.08
N ASN A 56 3.98 9.17 17.58
CA ASN A 56 4.21 8.90 19.00
C ASN A 56 3.18 7.95 19.65
N SER A 57 2.58 7.04 18.89
CA SER A 57 1.59 6.07 19.38
C SER A 57 1.73 4.71 18.69
N LEU A 58 1.23 3.64 19.31
CA LEU A 58 1.07 2.32 18.66
C LEU A 58 -0.31 2.14 18.03
N HIS A 59 -1.13 3.19 18.04
CA HIS A 59 -2.38 3.20 17.30
C HIS A 59 -2.12 3.24 15.80
N ILE A 60 -2.79 2.39 15.04
CA ILE A 60 -2.68 2.37 13.58
C ILE A 60 -3.60 3.47 13.02
N GLU A 61 -3.07 4.37 12.21
CA GLU A 61 -3.88 5.39 11.54
C GLU A 61 -4.78 4.77 10.47
N THR A 62 -6.01 5.27 10.35
CA THR A 62 -6.87 4.93 9.21
C THR A 62 -6.23 5.46 7.92
N TRP A 63 -6.42 4.74 6.81
CA TRP A 63 -5.78 5.04 5.52
C TRP A 63 -5.97 6.50 5.06
N ASN A 64 -7.17 7.06 5.29
CA ASN A 64 -7.53 8.44 4.93
C ASN A 64 -7.02 9.52 5.90
N ASN A 65 -6.49 9.14 7.06
CA ASN A 65 -6.00 10.08 8.07
C ASN A 65 -4.51 10.36 7.98
N SER A 66 -3.76 9.52 7.27
CA SER A 66 -2.33 9.68 7.10
C SER A 66 -1.97 10.97 6.37
N ARG A 67 -0.78 11.52 6.69
CA ARG A 67 -0.18 12.63 5.94
C ARG A 67 -0.05 12.30 4.45
N GLN A 68 0.33 11.06 4.14
CA GLN A 68 0.49 10.56 2.78
C GLN A 68 -0.76 10.75 1.94
N PHE A 69 -1.92 10.45 2.51
CA PHE A 69 -3.21 10.58 1.84
C PHE A 69 -3.71 12.04 1.85
N LYS A 70 -3.66 12.73 2.99
CA LYS A 70 -4.18 14.10 3.13
C LYS A 70 -3.45 15.11 2.25
N GLU A 71 -2.13 15.01 2.17
CA GLU A 71 -1.30 15.86 1.33
C GLU A 71 -1.05 15.27 -0.07
N ASP A 72 -1.55 14.05 -0.33
CA ASP A 72 -1.42 13.34 -1.60
C ASP A 72 0.03 13.23 -2.12
N LEU A 73 0.97 12.93 -1.22
CA LEU A 73 2.42 13.07 -1.44
C LEU A 73 2.95 12.23 -2.62
N ILE A 74 2.44 11.00 -2.74
CA ILE A 74 2.79 10.09 -3.85
C ILE A 74 1.60 9.84 -4.79
N GLY A 75 0.44 10.45 -4.54
CA GLY A 75 -0.76 10.28 -5.39
C GLY A 75 -1.80 9.26 -4.89
N LEU A 76 -1.72 8.79 -3.63
CA LEU A 76 -2.67 7.79 -3.10
C LEU A 76 -4.12 8.27 -3.10
N ARG A 77 -4.35 9.54 -2.75
CA ARG A 77 -5.71 10.11 -2.76
C ARG A 77 -6.20 10.22 -4.20
N THR A 78 -5.37 10.74 -5.11
CA THR A 78 -5.75 10.82 -6.52
C THR A 78 -6.06 9.46 -7.12
N LEU A 79 -5.27 8.41 -6.85
CA LEU A 79 -5.58 7.05 -7.32
C LEU A 79 -6.89 6.52 -6.73
N TRP A 80 -7.16 6.78 -5.45
CA TRP A 80 -8.43 6.40 -4.82
C TRP A 80 -9.62 7.13 -5.44
N GLU A 81 -9.54 8.45 -5.63
CA GLU A 81 -10.58 9.27 -6.26
C GLU A 81 -10.84 8.86 -7.72
N GLN A 82 -9.82 8.38 -8.42
CA GLN A 82 -9.93 7.86 -9.79
C GLN A 82 -10.44 6.42 -9.87
N GLY A 83 -10.72 5.75 -8.75
CA GLY A 83 -11.10 4.34 -8.74
C GLY A 83 -9.98 3.39 -9.18
N LYS A 84 -8.72 3.81 -9.02
CA LYS A 84 -7.53 3.03 -9.40
C LYS A 84 -6.83 2.39 -8.20
N LEU A 85 -7.24 2.67 -6.97
CA LEU A 85 -6.67 2.07 -5.76
C LEU A 85 -7.64 1.00 -5.21
N TYR A 86 -7.12 -0.22 -5.01
CA TYR A 86 -7.91 -1.37 -4.58
C TYR A 86 -7.26 -2.02 -3.36
N THR A 87 -8.07 -2.43 -2.39
CA THR A 87 -7.59 -3.05 -1.15
C THR A 87 -8.27 -4.38 -0.92
N PHE A 88 -7.47 -5.43 -0.70
CA PHE A 88 -7.98 -6.75 -0.35
C PHE A 88 -7.31 -7.29 0.91
N THR A 89 -8.09 -7.97 1.73
CA THR A 89 -7.62 -8.63 2.94
C THR A 89 -7.53 -10.12 2.69
N SER A 90 -6.36 -10.69 2.95
CA SER A 90 -6.13 -12.13 2.88
C SER A 90 -6.08 -12.73 4.29
N HIS A 91 -6.11 -14.06 4.35
CA HIS A 91 -6.03 -14.81 5.61
C HIS A 91 -4.96 -15.91 5.51
N VAL A 92 -3.71 -15.48 5.31
CA VAL A 92 -2.54 -16.37 5.14
C VAL A 92 -1.35 -15.86 5.94
N ARG A 93 -0.58 -16.74 6.60
CA ARG A 93 0.67 -16.29 7.25
C ARG A 93 1.71 -15.90 6.19
N HIS A 94 2.62 -15.00 6.54
CA HIS A 94 3.88 -14.79 5.81
C HIS A 94 4.81 -15.98 6.14
N GLN A 95 5.11 -16.84 5.17
CA GLN A 95 5.88 -18.08 5.41
C GLN A 95 6.89 -18.34 4.29
N ASP A 96 8.07 -18.87 4.66
CA ASP A 96 9.15 -19.23 3.73
C ASP A 96 9.07 -20.68 3.20
N VAL A 97 8.09 -21.48 3.65
CA VAL A 97 7.99 -22.94 3.40
C VAL A 97 6.88 -23.29 2.39
N PRO A 98 6.77 -24.55 1.90
CA PRO A 98 5.75 -24.92 0.91
C PRO A 98 4.36 -24.54 1.41
N HIS A 99 3.81 -23.50 0.79
CA HIS A 99 2.49 -22.97 1.11
C HIS A 99 1.51 -23.51 0.08
N THR A 100 0.34 -23.92 0.52
CA THR A 100 -0.79 -24.06 -0.39
C THR A 100 -1.29 -22.65 -0.68
N PRO A 101 -1.17 -22.13 -1.92
CA PRO A 101 -1.65 -20.80 -2.23
C PRO A 101 -3.16 -20.72 -1.95
N ASN A 102 -3.62 -19.60 -1.39
CA ASN A 102 -5.06 -19.32 -1.33
C ASN A 102 -5.54 -18.97 -2.74
N ARG A 103 -5.76 -20.02 -3.56
CA ARG A 103 -6.11 -19.90 -4.97
C ARG A 103 -7.38 -19.08 -5.18
N ASP A 104 -8.39 -19.27 -4.32
CA ASP A 104 -9.65 -18.55 -4.41
C ASP A 104 -9.44 -17.05 -4.21
N PHE A 105 -8.66 -16.65 -3.20
CA PHE A 105 -8.31 -15.24 -3.00
C PHE A 105 -7.61 -14.65 -4.23
N ILE A 106 -6.63 -15.37 -4.79
CA ILE A 106 -5.87 -14.91 -5.96
C ILE A 106 -6.79 -14.79 -7.18
N ILE A 107 -7.59 -15.82 -7.48
CA ILE A 107 -8.47 -15.85 -8.66
C ILE A 107 -9.56 -14.77 -8.56
N GLN A 108 -10.14 -14.58 -7.38
CA GLN A 108 -11.25 -13.63 -7.21
C GLN A 108 -10.76 -12.18 -7.13
N ASN A 109 -9.66 -11.92 -6.44
CA ASN A 109 -9.26 -10.56 -6.08
C ASN A 109 -8.04 -10.03 -6.84
N ILE A 110 -7.17 -10.90 -7.36
CA ILE A 110 -5.91 -10.49 -8.01
C ILE A 110 -5.93 -10.72 -9.51
N PHE A 111 -6.41 -11.89 -9.96
CA PHE A 111 -6.48 -12.24 -11.37
C PHE A 111 -7.23 -11.24 -12.27
N PRO A 112 -8.31 -10.58 -11.82
CA PRO A 112 -8.97 -9.55 -12.65
C PRO A 112 -8.04 -8.42 -13.09
N PHE A 113 -6.96 -8.15 -12.36
CA PHE A 113 -6.00 -7.09 -12.66
C PHE A 113 -4.86 -7.52 -13.60
N PHE A 114 -4.69 -8.82 -13.88
CA PHE A 114 -3.68 -9.30 -14.82
C PHE A 114 -4.09 -9.19 -16.29
N ASN A 115 -5.38 -8.95 -16.55
CA ASN A 115 -5.85 -8.58 -17.87
C ASN A 115 -5.75 -7.05 -18.02
N ASN A 116 -4.69 -6.56 -18.67
CA ASN A 116 -4.34 -5.14 -18.84
C ASN A 116 -5.37 -4.30 -19.64
N THR A 117 -6.63 -4.70 -19.69
CA THR A 117 -7.75 -3.99 -20.31
C THR A 117 -8.54 -3.10 -19.34
N LEU A 118 -8.07 -2.92 -18.10
CA LEU A 118 -8.59 -1.87 -17.20
C LEU A 118 -8.17 -0.52 -17.80
N ALA A 119 -9.06 0.03 -18.62
CA ALA A 119 -9.00 1.35 -19.24
C ALA A 119 -9.53 2.42 -18.26
#